data_AF-A0A9P1MBC0-F1
#
_entry.id   AF-A0A9P1MBC0-F1
#
_cell.length_a   1.000
_cell.length_b   1.000
_cell.length_c   1.000
_cell.angle_alpha   90.00
_cell.angle_beta   90.00
_cell.angle_gamma   90.00
#
_symmetry.space_group_name_H-M   'P 1'
#
loop_
_entity.id
_entity.type
_entity.pdbx_description
1 polymer ?
#
loop_
_entity_poly.entity_id
_entity_poly.type
_entity_poly.pdbx_seq_one_letter_code
_entity_poly.pdbx_strand_id
1 'polypeptide(L)'
;MLADALGDEPYDSSVRLTAVEACYQSLSDIRNKLNAALDKMKSNSGRQRLVEKVKFVFSTDEMTELLVNLSRHQDTFQLAIAADSMSGIIQCLSRGEGVKQQVEEVATDVKRVLDICVRVDMSTRKKNIIEFFMKESPGQAFQTSLKLRHPLTGLWIQRCPEYQCWLKGSTTSLWLAGMMGAGKTVLVGTVIEDALQLSSDRVAVSYFYCDYKSLRRG
;
A
#
# COMPACT_ATOMS: atom_id res chain seq x y z
N MET A 1 13.72 10.17 -20.47
CA MET A 1 13.16 10.05 -19.10
C MET A 1 14.01 9.21 -18.13
N LEU A 2 15.22 8.76 -18.50
CA LEU A 2 16.17 8.09 -17.59
C LEU A 2 17.39 8.98 -17.21
N ALA A 3 17.48 10.18 -17.79
CA ALA A 3 18.58 11.12 -17.52
C ALA A 3 18.32 12.07 -16.34
N ASP A 4 17.06 12.24 -15.92
CA ASP A 4 16.69 13.18 -14.83
C ASP A 4 16.81 12.60 -13.42
N ALA A 5 17.06 11.29 -13.27
CA ALA A 5 17.21 10.67 -11.94
C ALA A 5 18.64 10.74 -11.39
N LEU A 6 19.56 11.40 -12.11
CA LEU A 6 20.97 11.58 -11.73
C LEU A 6 21.32 13.03 -11.36
N GLY A 7 20.35 13.95 -11.37
CA GLY A 7 20.55 15.32 -10.95
C GLY A 7 19.93 15.56 -9.58
N ASP A 8 20.75 15.73 -8.56
CA ASP A 8 20.96 17.03 -7.90
C ASP A 8 21.66 16.83 -6.55
N GLU A 9 22.98 16.63 -6.59
CA GLU A 9 23.88 16.96 -5.49
C GLU A 9 25.18 17.47 -6.13
N PRO A 10 25.66 18.70 -5.85
CA PRO A 10 26.82 19.30 -6.50
C PRO A 10 28.16 18.75 -5.97
N TYR A 11 28.16 17.51 -5.49
CA TYR A 11 29.34 16.84 -4.99
C TYR A 11 29.94 15.95 -6.09
N ASP A 12 31.27 16.00 -6.23
CA ASP A 12 32.12 15.06 -6.98
C ASP A 12 32.49 15.39 -8.45
N SER A 13 31.79 16.29 -9.13
CA SER A 13 32.19 16.67 -10.51
C SER A 13 33.52 17.44 -10.57
N SER A 14 33.79 18.30 -9.58
CA SER A 14 35.03 19.07 -9.48
C SER A 14 36.22 18.23 -9.03
N VAL A 15 36.02 17.25 -8.15
CA VAL A 15 37.08 16.36 -7.64
C VAL A 15 37.56 15.42 -8.75
N ARG A 16 36.64 14.88 -9.57
CA ARG A 16 37.01 14.07 -10.73
C ARG A 16 37.71 14.90 -11.81
N LEU A 17 37.22 16.10 -12.08
CA LEU A 17 37.82 17.00 -13.08
C LEU A 17 39.25 17.38 -12.70
N THR A 18 39.48 17.70 -11.42
CA THR A 18 40.82 18.05 -10.90
C THR A 18 41.78 16.86 -10.89
N ALA A 19 41.31 15.65 -10.57
CA ALA A 19 42.12 14.43 -10.66
C ALA A 19 42.53 14.11 -12.11
N VAL A 20 41.61 14.27 -13.07
CA VAL A 20 41.88 14.11 -14.50
C VAL A 20 42.87 15.17 -15.00
N GLU A 21 42.71 16.41 -14.59
CA GLU A 21 43.60 17.51 -14.97
C GLU A 21 45.02 17.32 -14.42
N ALA A 22 45.16 16.87 -13.17
CA ALA A 22 46.46 16.56 -12.56
C ALA A 22 47.17 15.36 -13.25
N CYS A 23 46.41 14.33 -13.65
CA CYS A 23 46.94 13.22 -14.44
C CYS A 23 47.38 13.69 -15.83
N TYR A 24 46.59 14.55 -16.48
CA TYR A 24 46.91 15.11 -17.79
C TYR A 24 48.21 15.94 -17.76
N GLN A 25 48.40 16.76 -16.72
CA GLN A 25 49.64 17.52 -16.53
C GLN A 25 50.84 16.58 -16.39
N SER A 26 50.74 15.54 -15.56
CA SER A 26 51.81 14.56 -15.34
C SER A 26 52.17 13.81 -16.65
N LEU A 27 51.17 13.42 -17.44
CA LEU A 27 51.37 12.79 -18.75
C LEU A 27 51.98 13.77 -19.78
N SER A 28 51.58 15.03 -19.73
CA SER A 28 52.16 16.08 -20.59
C SER A 28 53.63 16.32 -20.27
N ASP A 29 54.02 16.30 -18.99
CA ASP A 29 55.42 16.45 -18.57
C ASP A 29 56.28 15.26 -19.00
N ILE A 30 55.76 14.03 -18.86
CA ILE A 30 56.41 12.82 -19.39
C ILE A 30 56.61 12.95 -20.90
N ARG A 31 55.57 13.37 -21.64
CA ARG A 31 55.63 13.57 -23.10
C ARG A 31 56.65 14.62 -23.49
N ASN A 32 56.66 15.77 -22.82
CA ASN A 32 57.58 16.87 -23.11
C ASN A 32 59.04 16.46 -22.88
N LYS A 33 59.31 15.72 -21.80
CA LYS A 33 60.65 15.19 -21.51
C LYS A 33 61.10 14.13 -22.52
N LEU A 34 60.20 13.23 -22.94
CA LEU A 34 60.48 12.25 -23.98
C LEU A 34 60.80 12.92 -25.32
N ASN A 35 60.03 13.94 -25.72
CA ASN A 35 60.28 14.68 -26.96
C ASN A 35 61.60 15.45 -26.90
N ALA A 36 61.91 16.11 -25.79
CA ALA A 36 63.19 16.80 -25.60
C ALA A 36 64.39 15.84 -25.64
N ALA A 37 64.23 14.61 -25.14
CA ALA A 37 65.24 13.56 -25.28
C ALA A 37 65.37 13.06 -26.73
N LEU A 38 64.24 12.91 -27.43
CA LEU A 38 64.17 12.48 -28.83
C LEU A 38 64.81 13.51 -29.79
N ASP A 39 64.55 14.80 -29.60
CA ASP A 39 65.12 15.87 -30.44
C ASP A 39 66.63 15.99 -30.25
N LYS A 40 67.11 15.81 -29.01
CA LYS A 40 68.55 15.66 -28.73
C LYS A 40 69.15 14.42 -29.40
N MET A 41 68.36 13.37 -29.69
CA MET A 41 68.81 12.21 -30.47
C MET A 41 68.99 12.50 -31.96
N LYS A 42 68.12 13.32 -32.56
CA LYS A 42 68.17 13.62 -34.00
C LYS A 42 69.31 14.58 -34.37
N SER A 43 69.74 15.42 -33.43
CA SER A 43 70.77 16.45 -33.66
C SER A 43 72.22 15.94 -33.62
N ASN A 44 72.51 14.72 -33.15
CA ASN A 44 73.88 14.27 -32.89
C ASN A 44 74.21 12.94 -33.60
N SER A 45 75.22 12.93 -34.48
CA SER A 45 75.53 11.83 -35.41
C SER A 45 76.21 10.59 -34.78
N GLY A 46 76.44 10.57 -33.46
CA GLY A 46 77.08 9.46 -32.74
C GLY A 46 76.09 8.53 -32.05
N ARG A 47 75.62 7.48 -32.75
CA ARG A 47 74.58 6.53 -32.27
C ARG A 47 74.87 5.81 -30.94
N GLN A 48 76.13 5.62 -30.55
CA GLN A 48 76.50 4.79 -29.39
C GLN A 48 76.49 5.54 -28.04
N ARG A 49 77.04 6.76 -27.97
CA ARG A 49 77.01 7.62 -26.75
C ARG A 49 75.60 8.11 -26.41
N LEU A 50 74.65 7.90 -27.33
CA LEU A 50 73.28 8.38 -27.26
C LEU A 50 72.33 7.36 -26.62
N VAL A 51 72.56 6.07 -26.86
CA VAL A 51 71.81 4.98 -26.18
C VAL A 51 72.07 5.02 -24.67
N GLU A 52 73.30 5.28 -24.24
CA GLU A 52 73.63 5.44 -22.82
C GLU A 52 72.96 6.67 -22.20
N LYS A 53 72.87 7.79 -22.94
CA LYS A 53 72.20 9.00 -22.46
C LYS A 53 70.69 8.85 -22.36
N VAL A 54 70.06 8.16 -23.30
CA VAL A 54 68.64 7.85 -23.22
C VAL A 54 68.38 6.90 -22.07
N LYS A 55 69.18 5.83 -21.95
CA LYS A 55 69.12 4.91 -20.80
C LYS A 55 69.31 5.65 -19.48
N PHE A 56 70.15 6.69 -19.45
CA PHE A 56 70.33 7.57 -18.30
C PHE A 56 69.10 8.46 -18.03
N VAL A 57 68.44 9.03 -19.04
CA VAL A 57 67.17 9.78 -18.88
C VAL A 57 66.05 8.90 -18.34
N PHE A 58 66.02 7.62 -18.70
CA PHE A 58 65.10 6.65 -18.09
C PHE A 58 65.53 6.19 -16.69
N SER A 59 66.78 6.45 -16.29
CA SER A 59 67.30 6.21 -14.95
C SER A 59 67.45 7.49 -14.12
N THR A 60 66.94 8.64 -14.58
CA THR A 60 66.92 9.84 -13.74
C THR A 60 65.83 9.71 -12.68
N ASP A 61 66.17 10.14 -11.47
CA ASP A 61 65.27 10.18 -10.32
C ASP A 61 63.94 10.90 -10.65
N GLU A 62 64.04 11.92 -11.50
CA GLU A 62 62.91 12.71 -12.00
C GLU A 62 61.93 11.93 -12.90
N MET A 63 62.39 10.90 -13.63
CA MET A 63 61.52 10.08 -14.48
C MET A 63 60.86 8.95 -13.67
N THR A 64 61.59 8.40 -12.70
CA THR A 64 61.03 7.46 -11.72
C THR A 64 59.96 8.13 -10.87
N GLU A 65 60.14 9.39 -10.48
CA GLU A 65 59.15 10.18 -9.74
C GLU A 65 57.85 10.40 -10.55
N LEU A 66 57.96 10.68 -11.86
CA LEU A 66 56.79 10.82 -12.74
C LEU A 66 56.01 9.50 -12.89
N LEU A 67 56.70 8.36 -12.92
CA LEU A 67 56.05 7.04 -12.95
C LEU A 67 55.34 6.72 -11.63
N VAL A 68 55.95 7.07 -10.49
CA VAL A 68 55.32 6.95 -9.17
C VAL A 68 54.07 7.82 -9.09
N ASN A 69 54.13 9.06 -9.60
CA ASN A 69 52.97 9.95 -9.68
C ASN A 69 51.86 9.38 -10.57
N LEU A 70 52.19 8.75 -11.70
CA LEU A 70 51.22 8.09 -12.56
C LEU A 70 50.54 6.91 -11.86
N SER A 71 51.31 6.08 -11.14
CA SER A 71 50.76 4.99 -10.32
C SER A 71 49.81 5.55 -9.24
N ARG A 72 50.17 6.67 -8.61
CA ARG A 72 49.34 7.33 -7.61
C ARG A 72 48.01 7.84 -8.19
N HIS A 73 48.05 8.40 -9.41
CA HIS A 73 46.83 8.80 -10.12
C HIS A 73 45.94 7.60 -10.43
N GLN A 74 46.53 6.48 -10.86
CA GLN A 74 45.79 5.23 -11.08
C GLN A 74 45.06 4.77 -9.80
N ASP A 75 45.75 4.74 -8.67
CA ASP A 75 45.14 4.36 -7.38
C ASP A 75 44.01 5.33 -6.98
N THR A 76 44.22 6.63 -7.21
CA THR A 76 43.23 7.67 -6.94
C THR A 76 41.97 7.47 -7.80
N PHE A 77 42.13 7.17 -9.09
CA PHE A 77 40.99 6.87 -9.96
C PHE A 77 40.26 5.59 -9.54
N GLN A 78 40.99 4.54 -9.16
CA GLN A 78 40.37 3.30 -8.71
C GLN A 78 39.50 3.53 -7.46
N LEU A 79 40.00 4.31 -6.50
CA LEU A 79 39.25 4.65 -5.31
C LEU A 79 38.01 5.51 -5.63
N ALA A 80 38.17 6.52 -6.49
CA ALA A 80 37.07 7.38 -6.89
C ALA A 80 35.95 6.60 -7.59
N ILE A 81 36.25 5.76 -8.58
CA ILE A 81 35.19 5.03 -9.29
C ILE A 81 34.55 3.97 -8.38
N ALA A 82 35.32 3.40 -7.44
CA ALA A 82 34.78 2.48 -6.45
C ALA A 82 33.79 3.18 -5.51
N ALA A 83 34.13 4.39 -5.05
CA ALA A 83 33.23 5.23 -4.25
C ALA A 83 31.93 5.56 -5.01
N ASP A 84 32.04 5.89 -6.30
CA ASP A 84 30.88 6.17 -7.16
C ASP A 84 29.97 4.96 -7.31
N SER A 85 30.59 3.82 -7.58
CA SER A 85 29.88 2.55 -7.76
C SER A 85 29.14 2.18 -6.48
N MET A 86 29.78 2.35 -5.32
CA MET A 86 29.13 2.12 -4.01
C MET A 86 27.97 3.08 -3.77
N SER A 87 28.14 4.37 -4.08
CA SER A 87 27.08 5.37 -3.93
C SER A 87 25.85 5.01 -4.78
N GLY A 88 26.07 4.60 -6.04
CA GLY A 88 25.00 4.12 -6.91
C GLY A 88 24.31 2.86 -6.39
N ILE A 89 25.07 1.91 -5.85
CA ILE A 89 24.51 0.68 -5.24
C ILE A 89 23.65 1.04 -4.01
N ILE A 90 24.14 1.91 -3.12
CA ILE A 90 23.40 2.34 -1.92
C ILE A 90 22.09 3.01 -2.32
N GLN A 91 22.12 3.90 -3.33
CA GLN A 91 20.92 4.55 -3.83
C GLN A 91 19.92 3.53 -4.41
N CYS A 92 20.40 2.53 -5.16
CA CYS A 92 19.55 1.45 -5.68
C CYS A 92 18.92 0.62 -4.56
N LEU A 93 19.69 0.25 -3.54
CA LEU A 93 19.22 -0.52 -2.40
C LEU A 93 18.17 0.26 -1.59
N SER A 94 18.44 1.54 -1.30
CA SER A 94 17.50 2.41 -0.58
C SER A 94 16.17 2.55 -1.33
N ARG A 95 16.22 2.76 -2.65
CA ARG A 95 15.02 2.81 -3.49
C ARG A 95 14.29 1.46 -3.50
N GLY A 96 15.02 0.35 -3.55
CA GLY A 96 14.44 -0.99 -3.49
C GLY A 96 13.68 -1.25 -2.19
N GLU A 97 14.22 -0.79 -1.06
CA GLU A 97 13.56 -0.88 0.24
C GLU A 97 12.30 -0.01 0.30
N GLY A 98 12.37 1.22 -0.23
CA GLY A 98 11.19 2.11 -0.32
C GLY A 98 10.06 1.53 -1.17
N VAL A 99 10.37 0.94 -2.33
CA VAL A 99 9.38 0.27 -3.18
C VAL A 99 8.76 -0.93 -2.47
N LYS A 100 9.57 -1.74 -1.78
CA LYS A 100 9.06 -2.88 -1.00
C LYS A 100 8.05 -2.41 0.05
N GLN A 101 8.36 -1.34 0.78
CA GLN A 101 7.46 -0.79 1.80
C GLN A 101 6.14 -0.29 1.20
N GLN A 102 6.20 0.42 0.07
CA GLN A 102 4.99 0.88 -0.63
C GLN A 102 4.13 -0.29 -1.13
N VAL A 103 4.76 -1.37 -1.64
CA VAL A 103 4.05 -2.57 -2.08
C VAL A 103 3.37 -3.29 -0.91
N GLU A 104 4.02 -3.37 0.24
CA GLU A 104 3.41 -3.93 1.46
C GLU A 104 2.20 -3.11 1.91
N GLU A 105 2.29 -1.77 1.88
CA GLU A 105 1.17 -0.88 2.19
C GLU A 105 0.00 -1.09 1.23
N VAL A 106 0.24 -1.05 -0.08
CA VAL A 106 -0.79 -1.31 -1.11
C VAL A 106 -1.42 -2.70 -0.92
N ALA A 107 -0.63 -3.72 -0.60
CA ALA A 107 -1.16 -5.06 -0.35
C ALA A 107 -2.09 -5.11 0.87
N THR A 108 -1.79 -4.33 1.92
CA THR A 108 -2.70 -4.20 3.07
C THR A 108 -3.99 -3.47 2.71
N ASP A 109 -3.91 -2.43 1.88
CA ASP A 109 -5.07 -1.68 1.42
C ASP A 109 -6.01 -2.50 0.55
N VAL A 110 -5.45 -3.29 -0.37
CA VAL A 110 -6.24 -4.22 -1.20
C VAL A 110 -7.00 -5.22 -0.33
N LYS A 111 -6.38 -5.77 0.72
CA LYS A 111 -7.07 -6.67 1.66
C LYS A 111 -8.23 -5.98 2.35
N ARG A 112 -8.05 -4.73 2.82
CA ARG A 112 -9.12 -3.95 3.45
C ARG A 112 -10.28 -3.70 2.50
N VAL A 113 -9.98 -3.32 1.26
CA VAL A 113 -11.00 -3.09 0.22
C VAL A 113 -11.78 -4.38 -0.07
N LEU A 114 -11.09 -5.50 -0.21
CA LEU A 114 -11.73 -6.80 -0.47
C LEU A 114 -12.71 -7.17 0.66
N ASP A 115 -12.32 -7.00 1.92
CA ASP A 115 -13.18 -7.26 3.08
C ASP A 115 -14.45 -6.39 3.06
N ILE A 116 -14.31 -5.11 2.71
CA ILE A 116 -15.46 -4.19 2.57
C ILE A 116 -16.37 -4.67 1.44
N CYS A 117 -15.81 -4.95 0.26
CA CYS A 117 -16.56 -5.42 -0.89
C CYS A 117 -17.34 -6.71 -0.59
N VAL A 118 -16.72 -7.68 0.09
CA VAL A 118 -17.38 -8.93 0.50
C VAL A 118 -18.56 -8.64 1.44
N ARG A 119 -18.39 -7.75 2.43
CA ARG A 119 -19.47 -7.38 3.35
C ARG A 119 -20.62 -6.67 2.62
N VAL A 120 -20.31 -5.79 1.68
CA VAL A 120 -21.31 -5.07 0.88
C VAL A 120 -22.07 -6.04 -0.02
N ASP A 121 -21.38 -6.92 -0.75
CA ASP A 121 -22.01 -7.92 -1.62
C ASP A 121 -22.92 -8.87 -0.82
N MET A 122 -22.46 -9.36 0.34
CA MET A 122 -23.30 -10.18 1.23
C MET A 122 -24.55 -9.44 1.71
N SER A 123 -24.41 -8.14 2.02
CA SER A 123 -25.55 -7.31 2.45
C SER A 123 -26.55 -7.10 1.30
N THR A 124 -26.07 -6.89 0.09
CA THR A 124 -26.90 -6.76 -1.12
C THR A 124 -27.62 -8.06 -1.45
N ARG A 125 -26.92 -9.21 -1.41
CA ARG A 125 -27.54 -10.53 -1.61
C ARG A 125 -28.64 -10.82 -0.60
N LYS A 126 -28.40 -10.53 0.69
CA LYS A 126 -29.42 -10.66 1.74
C LYS A 126 -30.66 -9.82 1.43
N LYS A 127 -30.48 -8.56 1.02
CA LYS A 127 -31.59 -7.67 0.64
C LYS A 127 -32.37 -8.22 -0.57
N ASN A 128 -31.68 -8.65 -1.62
CA ASN A 128 -32.31 -9.19 -2.82
C ASN A 128 -33.14 -10.44 -2.53
N ILE A 129 -32.65 -11.33 -1.66
CA ILE A 129 -33.41 -12.52 -1.23
C ILE A 129 -34.68 -12.08 -0.49
N ILE A 130 -34.57 -11.15 0.46
CA ILE A 130 -35.72 -10.65 1.21
C ILE A 130 -36.74 -10.01 0.27
N GLU A 131 -36.30 -9.17 -0.67
CA GLU A 131 -37.16 -8.50 -1.65
C GLU A 131 -37.84 -9.49 -2.61
N PHE A 132 -37.12 -10.53 -3.05
CA PHE A 132 -37.67 -11.57 -3.91
C PHE A 132 -38.82 -12.33 -3.23
N PHE A 133 -38.67 -12.69 -1.95
CA PHE A 133 -39.69 -13.44 -1.22
C PHE A 133 -40.79 -12.55 -0.61
N MET A 134 -40.52 -11.27 -0.36
CA MET A 134 -41.46 -10.35 0.27
C MET A 134 -41.94 -9.27 -0.71
N LYS A 135 -43.10 -9.52 -1.35
CA LYS A 135 -43.77 -8.55 -2.24
C LYS A 135 -44.15 -7.24 -1.54
N GLU A 136 -44.48 -7.29 -0.25
CA GLU A 136 -44.72 -6.11 0.57
C GLU A 136 -43.84 -6.15 1.83
N SER A 137 -43.10 -5.07 2.07
CA SER A 137 -42.21 -4.98 3.23
C SER A 137 -43.02 -4.98 4.54
N PRO A 138 -42.76 -5.90 5.49
CA PRO A 138 -43.52 -5.96 6.75
C PRO A 138 -43.27 -4.75 7.67
N GLY A 139 -42.26 -3.93 7.35
CA GLY A 139 -41.89 -2.72 8.08
C GLY A 139 -42.99 -1.65 8.10
N GLN A 140 -43.73 -1.46 7.02
CA GLN A 140 -44.81 -0.45 6.99
C GLN A 140 -45.98 -0.82 7.91
N ALA A 141 -46.38 -2.09 7.91
CA ALA A 141 -47.43 -2.60 8.80
C ALA A 141 -47.00 -2.53 10.27
N PHE A 142 -45.75 -2.89 10.56
CA PHE A 142 -45.16 -2.75 11.89
C PHE A 142 -45.12 -1.28 12.34
N GLN A 143 -44.59 -0.38 11.52
CA GLN A 143 -44.52 1.04 11.86
C GLN A 143 -45.91 1.67 12.03
N THR A 144 -46.89 1.24 11.25
CA THR A 144 -48.30 1.65 11.43
C THR A 144 -48.86 1.15 12.76
N SER A 145 -48.58 -0.11 13.13
CA SER A 145 -49.01 -0.65 14.43
C SER A 145 -48.39 0.09 15.62
N LEU A 146 -47.12 0.52 15.50
CA LEU A 146 -46.46 1.35 16.51
C LEU A 146 -47.03 2.76 16.56
N LYS A 147 -47.31 3.40 15.41
CA LYS A 147 -47.90 4.75 15.34
C LYS A 147 -49.31 4.82 15.93
N LEU A 148 -50.09 3.76 15.74
CA LEU A 148 -51.44 3.64 16.30
C LEU A 148 -51.44 3.29 17.80
N ARG A 149 -50.27 2.99 18.39
CA ARG A 149 -50.14 2.67 19.81
C ARG A 149 -50.22 3.93 20.65
N HIS A 150 -51.20 3.97 21.55
CA HIS A 150 -51.19 4.93 22.64
C HIS A 150 -50.25 4.44 23.77
N PRO A 151 -49.47 5.32 24.40
CA PRO A 151 -48.71 4.95 25.59
C PRO A 151 -49.66 4.36 26.63
N LEU A 152 -49.35 3.17 27.16
CA LEU A 152 -50.12 2.37 28.14
C LEU A 152 -51.15 1.37 27.57
N THR A 153 -51.47 1.38 26.27
CA THR A 153 -52.35 0.33 25.71
C THR A 153 -51.56 -0.93 25.39
N GLY A 154 -52.10 -2.09 25.79
CA GLY A 154 -51.52 -3.40 25.50
C GLY A 154 -50.61 -4.00 26.57
N LEU A 155 -50.26 -3.29 27.64
CA LEU A 155 -49.46 -3.82 28.76
C LEU A 155 -50.10 -5.02 29.47
N TRP A 156 -51.41 -5.17 29.36
CA TRP A 156 -52.13 -6.31 29.93
C TRP A 156 -51.69 -7.64 29.30
N ILE A 157 -51.30 -7.67 28.02
CA ILE A 157 -50.87 -8.90 27.34
C ILE A 157 -49.57 -9.44 27.93
N GLN A 158 -48.67 -8.56 28.34
CA GLN A 158 -47.38 -8.90 28.96
C GLN A 158 -47.56 -9.53 30.35
N ARG A 159 -48.72 -9.30 30.98
CA ARG A 159 -49.09 -9.88 32.28
C ARG A 159 -49.82 -11.22 32.15
N CYS A 160 -50.22 -11.61 30.95
CA CYS A 160 -50.89 -12.89 30.72
C CYS A 160 -49.87 -14.05 30.76
N PRO A 161 -50.09 -15.09 31.58
CA PRO A 161 -49.21 -16.26 31.64
C PRO A 161 -49.06 -16.98 30.28
N GLU A 162 -50.12 -17.06 29.49
CA GLU A 162 -50.15 -17.72 28.18
C GLU A 162 -49.20 -17.02 27.18
N TYR A 163 -49.17 -15.69 27.23
CA TYR A 163 -48.26 -14.89 26.41
C TYR A 163 -46.80 -15.14 26.81
N GLN A 164 -46.50 -15.16 28.12
CA GLN A 164 -45.13 -15.41 28.58
C GLN A 164 -44.65 -16.82 28.25
N CYS A 165 -45.52 -17.83 28.33
CA CYS A 165 -45.22 -19.19 27.90
C CYS A 165 -44.92 -19.25 26.39
N TRP A 166 -45.71 -18.55 25.57
CA TRP A 166 -45.47 -18.48 24.13
C TRP A 166 -44.15 -17.76 23.80
N LEU A 167 -43.89 -16.63 24.45
CA LEU A 167 -42.70 -15.82 24.22
C LEU A 167 -41.40 -16.56 24.61
N LYS A 168 -41.45 -17.41 25.64
CA LYS A 168 -40.34 -18.30 26.06
C LYS A 168 -40.23 -19.58 25.21
N GLY A 169 -41.10 -19.77 24.22
CA GLY A 169 -41.11 -20.95 23.35
C GLY A 169 -41.71 -22.21 23.98
N SER A 170 -42.41 -22.09 25.12
CA SER A 170 -43.10 -23.23 25.77
C SER A 170 -44.40 -23.61 25.07
N THR A 171 -45.00 -22.70 24.28
CA THR A 171 -46.16 -22.96 23.43
C THR A 171 -45.91 -22.45 22.01
N THR A 172 -46.46 -23.13 21.00
CA THR A 172 -46.19 -22.84 19.58
C THR A 172 -47.05 -21.73 19.01
N SER A 173 -48.24 -21.50 19.57
CA SER A 173 -49.22 -20.54 19.04
C SER A 173 -49.98 -19.85 20.17
N LEU A 174 -50.30 -18.57 19.94
CA LEU A 174 -51.07 -17.72 20.83
C LEU A 174 -52.24 -17.11 20.06
N TRP A 175 -53.45 -17.25 20.62
CA TRP A 175 -54.67 -16.76 19.99
C TRP A 175 -55.26 -15.59 20.78
N LEU A 176 -55.43 -14.44 20.13
CA LEU A 176 -55.99 -13.22 20.74
C LEU A 176 -57.43 -12.95 20.27
N ALA A 177 -58.40 -13.49 21.00
CA ALA A 177 -59.82 -13.23 20.79
C ALA A 177 -60.24 -11.84 21.32
N GLY A 178 -61.34 -11.28 20.80
CA GLY A 178 -61.82 -9.95 21.20
C GLY A 178 -62.56 -9.23 20.07
N MET A 179 -63.35 -8.21 20.43
CA MET A 179 -64.26 -7.51 19.53
C MET A 179 -63.53 -6.79 18.38
N MET A 180 -64.23 -6.59 17.26
CA MET A 180 -63.73 -5.74 16.18
C MET A 180 -63.45 -4.33 16.73
N GLY A 181 -62.30 -3.77 16.39
CA GLY A 181 -61.87 -2.46 16.92
C GLY A 181 -61.17 -2.50 18.28
N ALA A 182 -61.03 -3.67 18.94
CA ALA A 182 -60.34 -3.81 20.23
C ALA A 182 -58.81 -3.58 20.19
N GLY A 183 -58.26 -3.03 19.10
CA GLY A 183 -56.85 -2.68 19.00
C GLY A 183 -55.89 -3.87 18.85
N LYS A 184 -56.34 -5.03 18.37
CA LYS A 184 -55.48 -6.22 18.18
C LYS A 184 -54.22 -5.93 17.37
N THR A 185 -54.33 -5.13 16.31
CA THR A 185 -53.20 -4.71 15.46
C THR A 185 -52.15 -3.92 16.26
N VAL A 186 -52.59 -3.11 17.23
CA VAL A 186 -51.71 -2.37 18.14
C VAL A 186 -50.99 -3.33 19.11
N LEU A 187 -51.67 -4.39 19.57
CA LEU A 187 -51.07 -5.43 20.40
C LEU A 187 -49.96 -6.19 19.64
N VAL A 188 -50.18 -6.51 18.36
CA VAL A 188 -49.19 -7.20 17.52
C VAL A 188 -47.86 -6.43 17.46
N GLY A 189 -47.89 -5.10 17.42
CA GLY A 189 -46.67 -4.29 17.48
C GLY A 189 -45.86 -4.52 18.75
N THR A 190 -46.53 -4.68 19.90
CA THR A 190 -45.85 -4.97 21.19
C THR A 190 -45.31 -6.39 21.23
N VAL A 191 -46.06 -7.37 20.69
CA VAL A 191 -45.60 -8.76 20.57
C VAL A 191 -44.34 -8.87 19.72
N ILE A 192 -44.29 -8.16 18.58
CA ILE A 192 -43.12 -8.16 17.70
C ILE A 192 -41.94 -7.45 18.37
N GLU A 193 -42.16 -6.34 19.07
CA GLU A 193 -41.12 -5.61 19.82
C GLU A 193 -40.49 -6.50 20.90
N ASP A 194 -41.31 -7.17 21.72
CA ASP A 194 -40.84 -8.11 22.75
C ASP A 194 -40.09 -9.31 22.16
N ALA A 195 -40.56 -9.85 21.03
CA ALA A 195 -39.87 -10.94 20.33
C ALA A 195 -38.52 -10.49 19.76
N LEU A 196 -38.46 -9.30 19.14
CA LEU A 196 -37.20 -8.73 18.63
C LEU A 196 -36.18 -8.48 19.73
N GLN A 197 -36.60 -8.13 20.95
CA GLN A 197 -35.71 -7.99 22.11
C GLN A 197 -35.07 -9.32 22.54
N LEU A 198 -35.68 -10.46 22.22
CA LEU A 198 -35.14 -11.79 22.48
C LEU A 198 -34.21 -12.28 21.36
N SER A 199 -34.08 -11.52 20.27
CA SER A 199 -33.18 -11.88 19.17
C SER A 199 -31.72 -11.80 19.62
N SER A 200 -30.94 -12.80 19.22
CA SER A 200 -29.50 -12.90 19.51
C SER A 200 -28.81 -13.67 18.39
N ASP A 201 -27.49 -13.78 18.44
CA ASP A 201 -26.71 -14.58 17.47
C ASP A 201 -27.17 -16.05 17.37
N ARG A 202 -27.88 -16.56 18.39
CA ARG A 202 -28.41 -17.93 18.44
C ARG A 202 -29.92 -18.03 18.21
N VAL A 203 -30.64 -16.91 18.25
CA VAL A 203 -32.11 -16.87 18.16
C VAL A 203 -32.51 -15.84 17.11
N ALA A 204 -32.90 -16.31 15.93
CA ALA A 204 -33.41 -15.47 14.85
C ALA A 204 -34.92 -15.27 14.99
N VAL A 205 -35.38 -14.03 14.84
CA VAL A 205 -36.80 -13.66 14.88
C VAL A 205 -37.21 -13.09 13.54
N SER A 206 -38.26 -13.65 12.95
CA SER A 206 -38.85 -13.18 11.70
C SER A 206 -40.37 -13.05 11.86
N TYR A 207 -40.95 -11.99 11.29
CA TYR A 207 -42.39 -11.76 11.33
C TYR A 207 -42.93 -11.36 9.96
N PHE A 208 -44.20 -11.68 9.71
CA PHE A 208 -44.93 -11.28 8.52
C PHE A 208 -46.38 -10.94 8.90
N TYR A 209 -46.99 -10.02 8.16
CA TYR A 209 -48.39 -9.66 8.34
C TYR A 209 -49.22 -10.32 7.24
N CYS A 210 -50.23 -11.10 7.64
CA CYS A 210 -51.25 -11.59 6.72
C CYS A 210 -52.50 -10.71 6.81
N ASP A 211 -52.78 -9.96 5.74
CA ASP A 211 -54.05 -9.27 5.58
C ASP A 211 -54.97 -10.10 4.67
N TYR A 212 -56.20 -10.39 5.11
CA TYR A 212 -57.19 -11.10 4.30
C TYR A 212 -57.57 -10.33 3.02
N LYS A 213 -57.34 -9.00 2.98
CA LYS A 213 -57.58 -8.17 1.79
C LYS A 213 -56.53 -8.37 0.69
N SER A 214 -55.33 -8.88 1.01
CA SER A 214 -54.28 -9.09 0.02
C SER A 214 -54.48 -10.36 -0.83
N LEU A 215 -55.40 -11.25 -0.44
CA LEU A 215 -55.72 -12.49 -1.15
C LEU A 215 -56.66 -12.31 -2.38
N ARG A 216 -57.13 -11.09 -2.68
CA ARG A 216 -58.12 -10.83 -3.76
C ARG A 216 -57.57 -10.22 -5.06
N ARG A 217 -56.25 -10.12 -5.22
CA ARG A 217 -55.63 -9.74 -6.51
C ARG A 217 -54.78 -10.90 -7.02
N GLY A 218 -55.46 -11.98 -7.41
CA GLY A 218 -54.94 -13.03 -8.29
C GLY A 218 -55.46 -12.80 -9.68
#